data_AF-A0A6N7PSM1-F1
#
_entry.id   AF-A0A6N7PSM1-F1
#
_cell.length_a   1.000
_cell.length_b   1.000
_cell.length_c   1.000
_cell.angle_alpha   90.00
_cell.angle_beta   90.00
_cell.angle_gamma   90.00
#
_symmetry.space_group_name_H-M   'P 1'
#
loop_
_entity.id
_entity.type
_entity.pdbx_description
1 polymer ?
#
loop_
_entity_poly.entity_id
_entity_poly.type
_entity_poly.pdbx_seq_one_letter_code
_entity_poly.pdbx_strand_id
1 'polypeptide(L)'
;MAGEIHSRLGASEPSEENVEARALLRAIGTMQVAIWAMDEDGTCTLSIGNGLVDLGLQPGELVGKNLYELYADQPDFTTLTRRAFAGEQFSFEAPIGPTYWRNNIIPLRDAFGERVVRIFSIAENITERVKAQQRLEEQLALIQSQQQAIVGLSSPVIEVWQGVLVVPLIGAIDQSRASALLERLLTEIVGRQSSAVILDLTGVDTVDAEAAQHLSNVMRSVELVGATGLLSGIRPSVAKTMVDLGVDMQSRRTYPTLAEALRSLFGARKR
;
A
#
# COMPACT_ATOMS: atom_id res chain seq x y z
N MET A 1 -74.10 20.38 40.64
CA MET A 1 -72.83 20.74 41.31
C MET A 1 -72.06 19.43 41.49
N ALA A 2 -71.21 18.96 40.57
CA ALA A 2 -70.02 19.60 39.96
C ALA A 2 -69.14 20.25 41.05
N GLY A 3 -67.90 19.85 41.32
CA GLY A 3 -67.06 18.85 40.67
C GLY A 3 -65.76 18.56 41.43
N GLU A 4 -65.07 17.54 40.93
CA GLU A 4 -63.61 17.36 40.83
C GLU A 4 -62.75 17.40 42.09
N ILE A 5 -62.57 16.20 42.66
CA ILE A 5 -61.28 15.77 43.23
C ILE A 5 -60.50 15.17 42.05
N HIS A 6 -59.54 15.91 41.50
CA HIS A 6 -58.55 15.34 40.57
C HIS A 6 -57.16 15.40 41.20
N SER A 7 -56.63 14.20 41.42
CA SER A 7 -55.26 13.91 41.82
C SER A 7 -54.25 14.60 40.90
N ARG A 8 -53.43 15.50 41.46
CA ARG A 8 -52.15 15.84 40.85
C ARG A 8 -51.11 14.82 41.31
N LEU A 9 -50.97 13.76 40.53
CA LEU A 9 -49.77 12.94 40.46
C LEU A 9 -48.59 13.87 40.17
N GLY A 10 -47.62 13.91 41.08
CA GLY A 10 -46.38 14.66 40.91
C GLY A 10 -45.54 14.01 39.81
N ALA A 11 -45.61 14.56 38.61
CA ALA A 11 -44.54 14.39 37.63
C ALA A 11 -43.29 15.08 38.20
N SER A 12 -42.28 14.29 38.55
CA SER A 12 -40.96 14.80 38.96
C SER A 12 -40.38 15.65 37.83
N GLU A 13 -39.90 16.85 38.13
CA GLU A 13 -39.14 17.66 37.16
C GLU A 13 -37.93 16.84 36.66
N PRO A 14 -37.63 16.84 35.35
CA PRO A 14 -36.47 16.13 34.84
C PRO A 14 -35.19 16.75 35.42
N SER A 15 -34.33 15.93 36.02
CA SER A 15 -33.03 16.36 36.53
C SER A 15 -32.16 16.96 35.41
N GLU A 16 -31.25 17.85 35.76
CA GLU A 16 -30.30 18.49 34.83
C GLU A 16 -29.51 17.45 34.02
N GLU A 17 -29.05 16.37 34.67
CA GLU A 17 -28.44 15.18 34.03
C GLU A 17 -29.34 14.54 32.95
N ASN A 18 -30.66 14.51 33.17
CA ASN A 18 -31.61 13.93 32.20
C ASN A 18 -31.81 14.86 30.99
N VAL A 19 -31.71 16.17 31.19
CA VAL A 19 -31.76 17.17 30.10
C VAL A 19 -30.49 17.10 29.26
N GLU A 20 -29.31 17.04 29.88
CA GLU A 20 -28.02 16.90 29.20
C GLU A 20 -27.91 15.58 28.42
N ALA A 21 -28.27 14.45 29.04
CA ALA A 21 -28.30 13.16 28.37
C ALA A 21 -29.21 13.17 27.13
N ARG A 22 -30.38 13.81 27.21
CA ARG A 22 -31.30 13.98 26.07
C ARG A 22 -30.74 14.90 24.99
N ALA A 23 -29.92 15.89 25.34
CA ALA A 23 -29.25 16.75 24.36
C ALA A 23 -28.13 15.99 23.65
N LEU A 24 -27.32 15.22 24.37
CA LEU A 24 -26.26 14.38 23.82
C LEU A 24 -26.82 13.32 22.87
N LEU A 25 -27.88 12.61 23.25
CA LEU A 25 -28.53 11.62 22.38
C LEU A 25 -29.07 12.25 21.09
N ARG A 26 -29.61 13.48 21.16
CA ARG A 26 -30.06 14.22 19.96
C ARG A 26 -28.90 14.66 19.08
N ALA A 27 -27.81 15.16 19.67
CA ALA A 27 -26.62 15.56 18.92
C ALA A 27 -26.02 14.36 18.16
N ILE A 28 -25.91 13.21 18.82
CA ILE A 28 -25.43 11.98 18.19
C ILE A 28 -26.38 11.52 17.08
N GLY A 29 -27.69 11.70 17.26
CA GLY A 29 -28.70 11.45 16.23
C GLY A 29 -28.54 12.26 14.93
N THR A 30 -27.68 13.29 14.90
CA THR A 30 -27.35 14.01 13.66
C THR A 30 -26.13 13.43 12.92
N MET A 31 -25.34 12.59 13.58
CA MET A 31 -24.16 11.93 13.02
C MET A 31 -24.56 10.64 12.28
N GLN A 32 -23.78 10.23 11.28
CA GLN A 32 -23.92 8.91 10.64
C GLN A 32 -23.30 7.81 11.50
N VAL A 33 -23.87 7.62 12.68
CA VAL A 33 -23.51 6.54 13.60
C VAL A 33 -24.74 5.76 14.00
N ALA A 34 -24.55 4.48 14.29
CA ALA A 34 -25.53 3.64 14.96
C ALA A 34 -25.06 3.38 16.38
N ILE A 35 -25.90 3.67 17.37
CA ILE A 35 -25.65 3.31 18.76
C ILE A 35 -26.56 2.17 19.13
N TRP A 36 -25.98 1.14 19.72
CA TRP A 36 -26.74 0.05 20.29
C TRP A 36 -26.21 -0.33 21.67
N ALA A 37 -27.06 -0.95 22.47
CA ALA A 37 -26.67 -1.53 23.74
C ALA A 37 -27.39 -2.84 23.99
N MET A 38 -26.76 -3.78 24.69
CA MET A 38 -27.37 -5.04 25.09
C MET A 38 -27.02 -5.40 26.53
N ASP A 39 -27.96 -6.05 27.21
CA ASP A 39 -27.70 -6.70 28.50
C ASP A 39 -26.99 -8.06 28.31
N GLU A 40 -26.67 -8.70 29.43
CA GLU A 40 -25.89 -9.95 29.48
C GLU A 40 -26.62 -11.14 28.84
N ASP A 41 -27.96 -11.16 28.92
CA ASP A 41 -28.81 -12.18 28.29
C ASP A 41 -28.89 -12.01 26.76
N GLY A 42 -28.40 -10.88 26.27
CA GLY A 42 -28.30 -10.56 24.87
C GLY A 42 -29.44 -9.70 24.33
N THR A 43 -30.31 -9.21 25.21
CA THR A 43 -31.44 -8.37 24.82
C THR A 43 -30.94 -6.98 24.47
N CYS A 44 -31.27 -6.51 23.28
CA CYS A 44 -30.97 -5.15 22.87
C CYS A 44 -31.83 -4.16 23.69
N THR A 45 -31.17 -3.27 24.42
CA THR A 45 -31.80 -2.27 25.30
C THR A 45 -31.83 -0.86 24.68
N LEU A 46 -31.00 -0.62 23.66
CA LEU A 46 -30.91 0.65 22.95
C LEU A 46 -30.57 0.38 21.49
N SER A 47 -31.23 1.11 20.59
CA SER A 47 -30.92 1.13 19.16
C SER A 47 -31.34 2.48 18.59
N ILE A 48 -30.37 3.37 18.34
CA ILE A 48 -30.62 4.73 17.85
C ILE A 48 -29.54 5.18 16.86
N GLY A 49 -29.77 6.32 16.20
CA GLY A 49 -28.79 6.96 15.32
C GLY A 49 -29.08 6.74 13.84
N ASN A 50 -28.68 7.70 13.01
CA ASN A 50 -29.00 7.69 11.58
C ASN A 50 -28.20 6.63 10.80
N GLY A 51 -27.10 6.13 11.37
CA GLY A 51 -26.34 5.03 10.77
C GLY A 51 -27.15 3.73 10.65
N LEU A 52 -28.21 3.56 11.45
CA LEU A 52 -29.10 2.40 11.32
C LEU A 52 -29.77 2.32 9.94
N VAL A 53 -30.03 3.45 9.29
CA VAL A 53 -30.64 3.50 7.95
C VAL A 53 -29.75 2.84 6.90
N ASP A 54 -28.43 3.04 6.99
CA ASP A 54 -27.44 2.41 6.10
C ASP A 54 -27.37 0.89 6.31
N LEU A 55 -27.79 0.41 7.49
CA LEU A 55 -27.96 -1.00 7.82
C LEU A 55 -29.35 -1.54 7.45
N GLY A 56 -30.23 -0.70 6.89
CA GLY A 56 -31.61 -1.06 6.58
C GLY A 56 -32.53 -1.18 7.80
N LEU A 57 -32.13 -0.62 8.94
CA LEU A 57 -32.83 -0.70 10.21
C LEU A 57 -33.46 0.64 10.60
N GLN A 58 -34.57 0.58 11.33
CA GLN A 58 -35.16 1.77 11.94
C GLN A 58 -34.67 1.97 13.39
N PRO A 59 -34.53 3.22 13.87
CA PRO A 59 -34.30 3.48 15.28
C PRO A 59 -35.36 2.80 16.17
N GLY A 60 -34.90 2.10 17.19
CA GLY A 60 -35.74 1.34 18.11
C GLY A 60 -36.13 -0.07 17.64
N GLU A 61 -35.92 -0.41 16.36
CA GLU A 61 -36.37 -1.68 15.79
C GLU A 61 -35.72 -2.92 16.43
N LEU A 62 -34.48 -2.77 16.91
CA LEU A 62 -33.77 -3.86 17.58
C LEU A 62 -34.13 -4.00 19.05
N VAL A 63 -34.75 -2.99 19.67
CA VAL A 63 -35.02 -3.00 21.12
C VAL A 63 -35.92 -4.17 21.49
N GLY A 64 -35.50 -4.96 22.49
CA GLY A 64 -36.17 -6.17 22.96
C GLY A 64 -35.84 -7.43 22.17
N LYS A 65 -35.14 -7.35 21.03
CA LYS A 65 -34.67 -8.53 20.29
C LYS A 65 -33.41 -9.10 20.93
N ASN A 66 -33.23 -10.42 20.84
CA ASN A 66 -32.01 -11.08 21.27
C ASN A 66 -30.94 -10.98 20.16
N LEU A 67 -29.80 -10.34 20.44
CA LEU A 67 -28.76 -10.12 19.46
C LEU A 67 -27.91 -11.37 19.19
N TYR A 68 -27.84 -12.34 20.11
CA TYR A 68 -27.17 -13.61 19.85
C TYR A 68 -27.92 -14.43 18.80
N GLU A 69 -29.24 -14.40 18.83
CA GLU A 69 -30.07 -15.03 17.79
C GLU A 69 -29.95 -14.30 16.45
N LEU A 70 -30.04 -12.96 16.48
CA LEU A 70 -30.01 -12.15 15.26
C LEU A 70 -28.66 -12.21 14.53
N TYR A 71 -27.56 -12.33 15.28
CA TYR A 71 -26.19 -12.37 14.75
C TYR A 71 -25.54 -13.75 14.94
N ALA A 72 -26.33 -14.83 15.00
CA ALA A 72 -25.82 -16.20 15.15
C ALA A 72 -24.84 -16.60 14.02
N ASP A 73 -25.05 -16.05 12.82
CA ASP A 73 -24.21 -16.30 11.64
C ASP A 73 -22.90 -15.50 11.65
N GLN A 74 -22.68 -14.61 12.62
CA GLN A 74 -21.46 -13.83 12.77
C GLN A 74 -20.51 -14.50 13.76
N PRO A 75 -19.44 -15.19 13.30
CA PRO A 75 -18.62 -16.06 14.16
C PRO A 75 -17.97 -15.32 15.34
N ASP A 76 -17.67 -14.04 15.14
CA ASP A 76 -16.96 -13.23 16.13
C ASP A 76 -17.89 -12.58 17.17
N PHE A 77 -19.21 -12.52 16.93
CA PHE A 77 -20.12 -11.76 17.78
C PHE A 77 -20.11 -12.26 19.23
N THR A 78 -20.15 -13.58 19.43
CA THR A 78 -20.09 -14.20 20.78
C THR A 78 -18.74 -13.98 21.46
N THR A 79 -17.65 -13.97 20.69
CA THR A 79 -16.29 -13.75 21.22
C THR A 79 -16.12 -12.29 21.65
N LEU A 80 -16.60 -11.34 20.85
CA LEU A 80 -16.51 -9.90 21.12
C LEU A 80 -17.38 -9.50 22.32
N THR A 81 -18.62 -9.97 22.39
CA THR A 81 -19.52 -9.71 23.52
C THR A 81 -18.98 -10.30 24.83
N ARG A 82 -18.41 -11.52 24.82
CA ARG A 82 -17.76 -12.10 25.99
C ARG A 82 -16.60 -11.24 26.51
N ARG A 83 -15.73 -10.75 25.61
CA ARG A 83 -14.64 -9.83 25.98
C ARG A 83 -15.17 -8.56 26.62
N ALA A 84 -16.22 -7.98 26.04
CA ALA A 84 -16.85 -6.78 26.57
C ALA A 84 -17.47 -7.01 27.96
N PHE A 85 -18.21 -8.09 28.18
CA PHE A 85 -18.78 -8.44 29.49
C PHE A 85 -17.71 -8.83 30.53
N ALA A 86 -16.52 -9.26 30.11
CA ALA A 86 -15.36 -9.38 31.00
C ALA A 86 -14.80 -8.01 31.44
N GLY A 87 -15.32 -6.90 30.91
CA GLY A 87 -14.94 -5.54 31.24
C GLY A 87 -13.93 -4.91 30.30
N GLU A 88 -13.62 -5.55 29.16
CA GLU A 88 -12.69 -5.00 28.17
C GLU A 88 -13.39 -3.94 27.30
N GLN A 89 -12.80 -2.76 27.21
CA GLN A 89 -13.16 -1.75 26.21
C GLN A 89 -12.26 -1.93 24.99
N PHE A 90 -12.86 -1.99 23.80
CA PHE A 90 -12.10 -2.17 22.57
C PHE A 90 -12.85 -1.60 21.36
N SER A 91 -12.09 -1.41 20.28
CA SER A 91 -12.61 -1.03 18.97
C SER A 91 -12.32 -2.11 17.95
N PHE A 92 -13.23 -2.32 17.00
CA PHE A 92 -13.01 -3.24 15.87
C PHE A 92 -13.70 -2.72 14.62
N GLU A 93 -13.20 -3.15 13.46
CA GLU A 93 -13.80 -2.84 12.16
C GLU A 93 -14.30 -4.13 11.52
N ALA A 94 -15.54 -4.12 11.04
CA ALA A 94 -16.14 -5.29 10.39
C ALA A 94 -17.03 -4.88 9.22
N PRO A 95 -17.07 -5.70 8.15
CA PRO A 95 -18.05 -5.51 7.08
C PRO A 95 -19.44 -5.95 7.56
N ILE A 96 -20.47 -5.22 7.14
CA ILE A 96 -21.87 -5.61 7.24
C ILE A 96 -22.47 -5.46 5.84
N GLY A 97 -22.63 -6.59 5.15
CA GLY A 97 -22.99 -6.59 3.72
C GLY A 97 -21.99 -5.78 2.89
N PRO A 98 -22.43 -4.76 2.12
CA PRO A 98 -21.55 -3.94 1.28
C PRO A 98 -20.89 -2.76 2.01
N THR A 99 -21.13 -2.61 3.32
CA THR A 99 -20.67 -1.46 4.12
C THR A 99 -19.63 -1.89 5.16
N TYR A 100 -18.78 -0.97 5.60
CA TYR A 100 -17.77 -1.19 6.63
C TYR A 100 -18.06 -0.33 7.85
N TRP A 101 -17.97 -0.93 9.03
CA TRP A 101 -18.34 -0.29 10.29
C TRP A 101 -17.23 -0.40 11.31
N ARG A 102 -16.85 0.72 11.91
CA ARG A 102 -16.01 0.77 13.10
C ARG A 102 -16.89 0.80 14.34
N ASN A 103 -16.79 -0.22 15.17
CA ASN A 103 -17.51 -0.34 16.42
C ASN A 103 -16.58 -0.03 17.60
N ASN A 104 -17.02 0.85 18.49
CA ASN A 104 -16.37 1.14 19.77
C ASN A 104 -17.22 0.57 20.90
N ILE A 105 -16.76 -0.52 21.51
CA ILE A 105 -17.50 -1.24 22.55
C ILE A 105 -17.05 -0.75 23.93
N ILE A 106 -18.02 -0.35 24.75
CA ILE A 106 -17.82 0.20 26.09
C ILE A 106 -18.70 -0.60 27.08
N PRO A 107 -18.09 -1.33 28.02
CA PRO A 107 -18.85 -2.00 29.08
C PRO A 107 -19.32 -0.99 30.13
N LEU A 108 -20.61 -1.06 30.48
CA LEU A 108 -21.20 -0.30 31.57
C LEU A 108 -21.31 -1.19 32.81
N ARG A 109 -20.75 -0.72 33.92
CA ARG A 109 -20.78 -1.39 35.21
C ARG A 109 -21.97 -0.95 36.06
N ASP A 110 -22.36 -1.77 37.03
CA ASP A 110 -23.34 -1.39 38.05
C ASP A 110 -22.86 -0.20 38.92
N ALA A 111 -23.73 0.27 39.81
CA ALA A 111 -23.45 1.40 40.70
C ALA A 111 -22.29 1.14 41.68
N PHE A 112 -21.91 -0.12 41.91
CA PHE A 112 -20.81 -0.53 42.78
C PHE A 112 -19.51 -0.77 42.00
N GLY A 113 -19.56 -0.79 40.67
CA GLY A 113 -18.42 -1.03 39.78
C GLY A 113 -18.02 -2.50 39.64
N GLU A 114 -18.75 -3.42 40.26
CA GLU A 114 -18.30 -4.82 40.41
C GLU A 114 -18.58 -5.64 39.15
N ARG A 115 -19.78 -5.53 38.59
CA ARG A 115 -20.21 -6.31 37.42
C ARG A 115 -20.54 -5.43 36.22
N VAL A 116 -20.21 -5.90 35.02
CA VAL A 116 -20.70 -5.32 33.76
C VAL A 116 -22.17 -5.71 33.60
N VAL A 117 -23.07 -4.73 33.62
CA VAL A 117 -24.53 -4.94 33.50
C VAL A 117 -25.03 -4.75 32.07
N ARG A 118 -24.24 -4.08 31.24
CA ARG A 118 -24.60 -3.75 29.86
C ARG A 118 -23.35 -3.48 29.05
N ILE A 119 -23.41 -3.71 27.74
CA ILE A 119 -22.41 -3.20 26.81
C ILE A 119 -23.06 -2.19 25.89
N PHE A 120 -22.34 -1.11 25.60
CA PHE A 120 -22.71 -0.09 24.64
C PHE A 120 -21.76 -0.14 23.45
N SER A 121 -22.28 0.14 22.27
CA SER A 121 -21.49 0.32 21.06
C SER A 121 -21.87 1.61 20.38
N ILE A 122 -20.85 2.29 19.84
CA ILE A 122 -21.02 3.30 18.80
C ILE A 122 -20.39 2.73 17.53
N ALA A 123 -21.21 2.53 16.51
CA ALA A 123 -20.81 2.07 15.19
C ALA A 123 -20.78 3.24 14.21
N GLU A 124 -19.62 3.51 13.63
CA GLU A 124 -19.39 4.54 12.61
C GLU A 124 -19.28 3.89 11.23
N ASN A 125 -19.97 4.43 10.23
CA ASN A 125 -19.82 3.99 8.85
C ASN A 125 -18.50 4.52 8.27
N ILE A 126 -17.57 3.60 7.99
CA ILE A 126 -16.24 3.90 7.45
C ILE A 126 -16.11 3.46 5.98
N THR A 127 -17.22 3.19 5.29
CA THR A 127 -17.23 2.62 3.93
C THR A 127 -16.46 3.49 2.94
N GLU A 128 -16.70 4.80 2.91
CA GLU A 128 -15.98 5.70 2.01
C GLU A 128 -14.49 5.76 2.30
N ARG A 129 -14.10 5.72 3.59
CA ARG A 129 -12.70 5.69 4.00
C ARG A 129 -12.00 4.42 3.51
N VAL A 130 -12.62 3.25 3.71
CA VAL A 130 -12.06 1.95 3.28
C VAL A 130 -11.96 1.90 1.75
N LYS A 131 -13.00 2.32 1.02
CA LYS A 131 -12.98 2.37 -0.44
C LYS A 131 -11.93 3.33 -0.99
N ALA A 132 -11.75 4.50 -0.37
CA ALA A 132 -10.71 5.44 -0.77
C ALA A 132 -9.30 4.87 -0.57
N GLN A 133 -9.07 4.17 0.55
CA GLN A 133 -7.80 3.50 0.83
C GLN A 133 -7.51 2.39 -0.19
N GLN A 134 -8.49 1.53 -0.49
CA GLN A 134 -8.34 0.47 -1.49
C GLN A 134 -8.00 1.02 -2.88
N ARG A 135 -8.68 2.09 -3.32
CA ARG A 135 -8.37 2.75 -4.60
C ARG A 135 -6.94 3.29 -4.64
N LEU A 136 -6.45 3.85 -3.53
CA LEU A 136 -5.08 4.35 -3.43
C LEU A 136 -4.07 3.21 -3.53
N GLU A 137 -4.31 2.11 -2.82
CA GLU A 137 -3.46 0.91 -2.86
C GLU A 137 -3.40 0.32 -4.27
N GLU A 138 -4.53 0.22 -4.97
CA GLU A 138 -4.60 -0.21 -6.37
C GLU A 138 -3.82 0.71 -7.31
N GLN A 139 -3.93 2.03 -7.14
CA GLN A 139 -3.18 3.01 -7.93
C GLN A 139 -1.67 2.88 -7.71
N LEU A 140 -1.23 2.71 -6.46
CA LEU A 140 0.19 2.52 -6.13
C LEU A 140 0.73 1.23 -6.73
N ALA A 141 -0.02 0.13 -6.63
CA ALA A 141 0.36 -1.14 -7.26
C ALA A 141 0.50 -1.01 -8.79
N LEU A 142 -0.42 -0.29 -9.43
CA LEU A 142 -0.33 -0.01 -10.86
C LEU A 142 0.93 0.81 -11.21
N ILE A 143 1.20 1.90 -10.49
CA ILE A 143 2.40 2.73 -10.69
C ILE A 143 3.67 1.89 -10.54
N GLN A 144 3.74 1.04 -9.51
CA GLN A 144 4.89 0.15 -9.29
C GLN A 144 5.07 -0.83 -10.45
N SER A 145 3.98 -1.42 -10.95
CA SER A 145 4.03 -2.33 -12.11
C SER A 145 4.52 -1.61 -13.38
N GLN A 146 4.10 -0.37 -13.60
CA GLN A 146 4.54 0.46 -14.73
C GLN A 146 6.03 0.81 -14.59
N GLN A 147 6.49 1.18 -13.39
CA GLN A 147 7.91 1.44 -13.12
C GLN A 147 8.78 0.19 -13.38
N GLN A 148 8.35 -0.99 -12.92
CA GLN A 148 9.07 -2.25 -13.18
C GLN A 148 9.15 -2.58 -14.67
N ALA A 149 8.05 -2.38 -15.42
CA ALA A 149 8.05 -2.56 -16.86
C ALA A 149 9.03 -1.61 -17.57
N ILE A 150 9.09 -0.34 -17.14
CA ILE A 150 10.05 0.64 -17.67
C ILE A 150 11.50 0.21 -17.37
N VAL A 151 11.78 -0.28 -16.16
CA VAL A 151 13.12 -0.77 -15.78
C VAL A 151 13.53 -1.98 -16.62
N GLY A 152 12.65 -2.96 -16.82
CA GLY A 152 12.93 -4.14 -17.67
C GLY A 152 13.19 -3.82 -19.15
N LEU A 153 12.68 -2.68 -19.63
CA LEU A 153 12.87 -2.19 -21.00
C LEU A 153 14.11 -1.28 -21.17
N SER A 154 14.76 -0.85 -20.09
CA SER A 154 15.65 0.32 -20.12
C SER A 154 17.05 0.08 -20.72
N SER A 155 17.46 -1.16 -20.99
CA SER A 155 18.70 -1.46 -21.74
C SER A 155 18.56 -2.78 -22.50
N PRO A 156 17.96 -2.80 -23.70
CA PRO A 156 17.84 -4.01 -24.50
C PRO A 156 19.25 -4.53 -24.88
N VAL A 157 19.53 -5.81 -24.62
CA VAL A 157 20.71 -6.48 -25.17
C VAL A 157 20.36 -6.93 -26.58
N ILE A 158 20.97 -6.31 -27.59
CA ILE A 158 20.66 -6.52 -29.01
C ILE A 158 21.85 -7.22 -29.66
N GLU A 159 21.62 -8.35 -30.32
CA GLU A 159 22.64 -8.96 -31.18
C GLU A 159 22.59 -8.30 -32.56
N VAL A 160 23.67 -7.62 -32.93
CA VAL A 160 23.76 -6.90 -34.20
C VAL A 160 24.57 -7.66 -35.25
N TRP A 161 25.29 -8.69 -34.82
CA TRP A 161 26.02 -9.63 -35.67
C TRP A 161 26.32 -10.91 -34.91
N GLN A 162 26.68 -11.98 -35.62
CA GLN A 162 27.03 -13.27 -35.02
C GLN A 162 28.12 -13.11 -33.95
N GLY A 163 27.73 -13.28 -32.69
CA GLY A 163 28.59 -13.19 -31.52
C GLY A 163 29.00 -11.76 -31.12
N VAL A 164 28.24 -10.74 -31.53
CA VAL A 164 28.42 -9.32 -31.17
C VAL A 164 27.12 -8.76 -30.60
N LEU A 165 27.16 -8.39 -29.31
CA LEU A 165 26.05 -7.76 -28.60
C LEU A 165 26.26 -6.25 -28.48
N VAL A 166 25.17 -5.50 -28.49
CA VAL A 166 25.12 -4.06 -28.24
C VAL A 166 24.11 -3.78 -27.15
N VAL A 167 24.48 -2.91 -26.22
CA VAL A 167 23.62 -2.43 -25.15
C VAL A 167 23.60 -0.90 -25.17
N PRO A 168 22.51 -0.27 -25.64
CA PRO A 168 22.33 1.16 -25.49
C PRO A 168 21.99 1.51 -24.04
N LEU A 169 22.72 2.47 -23.49
CA LEU A 169 22.48 3.07 -22.18
C LEU A 169 21.86 4.45 -22.39
N ILE A 170 20.63 4.62 -21.91
CA ILE A 170 19.83 5.85 -22.05
C ILE A 170 19.44 6.35 -20.67
N GLY A 171 19.75 7.60 -20.31
CA GLY A 171 19.44 8.17 -18.99
C GLY A 171 20.38 7.69 -17.88
N ALA A 172 19.98 7.91 -16.63
CA ALA A 172 20.82 7.66 -15.45
C ALA A 172 21.09 6.16 -15.20
N ILE A 173 22.29 5.84 -14.72
CA ILE A 173 22.73 4.47 -14.39
C ILE A 173 22.79 4.36 -12.87
N ASP A 174 21.74 3.79 -12.27
CA ASP A 174 21.72 3.45 -10.84
C ASP A 174 22.12 1.98 -10.58
N GLN A 175 22.30 1.64 -9.31
CA GLN A 175 22.66 0.28 -8.86
C GLN A 175 21.68 -0.79 -9.36
N SER A 176 20.38 -0.52 -9.28
CA SER A 176 19.32 -1.48 -9.66
C SER A 176 19.41 -1.80 -11.15
N ARG A 177 19.53 -0.77 -11.98
CA ARG A 177 19.66 -0.89 -13.43
C ARG A 177 20.97 -1.54 -13.84
N ALA A 178 22.08 -1.18 -13.21
CA ALA A 178 23.38 -1.79 -13.47
C ALA A 178 23.38 -3.29 -13.17
N SER A 179 22.75 -3.69 -12.05
CA SER A 179 22.63 -5.10 -11.64
C SER A 179 21.78 -5.90 -12.63
N ALA A 180 20.60 -5.38 -12.98
CA ALA A 180 19.71 -6.01 -13.96
C ALA A 180 20.37 -6.11 -15.35
N LEU A 181 21.10 -5.08 -15.76
CA LEU A 181 21.87 -5.10 -17.00
C LEU A 181 22.94 -6.18 -16.97
N LEU A 182 23.72 -6.26 -15.88
CA LEU A 182 24.80 -7.24 -15.74
C LEU A 182 24.25 -8.67 -15.83
N GLU A 183 23.21 -8.99 -15.07
CA GLU A 183 22.60 -10.32 -15.05
C GLU A 183 22.12 -10.74 -16.45
N ARG A 184 21.42 -9.84 -17.14
CA ARG A 184 20.96 -10.09 -18.50
C ARG A 184 22.10 -10.23 -19.50
N LEU A 185 23.10 -9.35 -19.44
CA LEU A 185 24.27 -9.38 -20.31
C LEU A 185 25.01 -10.72 -20.19
N LEU A 186 25.33 -11.14 -18.97
CA LEU A 186 26.04 -12.39 -18.74
C LEU A 186 25.26 -13.60 -19.26
N THR A 187 23.94 -13.62 -19.02
CA THR A 187 23.04 -14.67 -19.55
C THR A 187 23.09 -14.73 -21.08
N GLU A 188 23.01 -13.58 -21.75
CA GLU A 188 23.02 -13.51 -23.22
C GLU A 188 24.41 -13.83 -23.81
N ILE A 189 25.50 -13.42 -23.16
CA ILE A 189 26.87 -13.73 -23.60
C ILE A 189 27.08 -15.25 -23.60
N VAL A 190 26.72 -15.92 -22.51
CA VAL A 190 26.87 -17.38 -22.39
C VAL A 190 25.91 -18.11 -23.32
N GLY A 191 24.62 -17.74 -23.31
CA GLY A 191 23.59 -18.40 -24.10
C GLY A 191 23.82 -18.31 -25.61
N ARG A 192 24.42 -17.21 -26.09
CA ARG A 192 24.69 -16.99 -27.52
C ARG A 192 26.16 -17.18 -27.90
N GLN A 193 27.03 -17.54 -26.95
CA GLN A 193 28.47 -17.63 -27.14
C GLN A 193 29.08 -16.36 -27.76
N SER A 194 28.65 -15.21 -27.25
CA SER A 194 29.07 -13.91 -27.80
C SER A 194 30.52 -13.59 -27.42
N SER A 195 31.30 -13.17 -28.41
CA SER A 195 32.72 -12.86 -28.27
C SER A 195 33.00 -11.38 -27.99
N ALA A 196 32.03 -10.50 -28.26
CA ALA A 196 32.15 -9.06 -28.06
C ALA A 196 30.84 -8.43 -27.58
N VAL A 197 30.96 -7.41 -26.74
CA VAL A 197 29.86 -6.60 -26.23
C VAL A 197 30.23 -5.13 -26.37
N ILE A 198 29.32 -4.32 -26.91
CA ILE A 198 29.47 -2.87 -27.01
C ILE A 198 28.45 -2.21 -26.08
N LEU A 199 28.91 -1.49 -25.07
CA LEU A 199 28.07 -0.59 -24.27
C LEU A 199 28.05 0.79 -24.94
N ASP A 200 26.89 1.23 -25.41
CA ASP A 200 26.73 2.52 -26.09
C ASP A 200 26.19 3.58 -25.13
N LEU A 201 27.00 4.60 -24.85
CA LEU A 201 26.71 5.68 -23.90
C LEU A 201 26.16 6.94 -24.58
N THR A 202 25.75 6.86 -25.85
CA THR A 202 25.27 8.02 -26.62
C THR A 202 24.10 8.75 -25.93
N GLY A 203 23.25 8.00 -25.21
CA GLY A 203 22.10 8.50 -24.45
C GLY A 203 22.37 8.82 -22.98
N VAL A 204 23.63 8.85 -22.54
CA VAL A 204 24.03 9.19 -21.17
C VAL A 204 24.52 10.64 -21.13
N ASP A 205 23.79 11.51 -20.42
CA ASP A 205 24.09 12.95 -20.36
C ASP A 205 25.21 13.26 -19.35
N THR A 206 25.14 12.64 -18.18
CA THR A 206 26.10 12.80 -17.08
C THR A 206 26.38 11.47 -16.40
N VAL A 207 27.57 11.35 -15.81
CA VAL A 207 28.00 10.17 -15.04
C VAL A 207 28.58 10.68 -13.72
N ASP A 208 28.12 10.12 -12.61
CA ASP A 208 28.71 10.35 -11.29
C ASP A 208 29.68 9.22 -10.90
N ALA A 209 30.22 9.29 -9.68
CA ALA A 209 31.13 8.28 -9.14
C ALA A 209 30.54 6.87 -9.13
N GLU A 210 29.25 6.77 -8.81
CA GLU A 210 28.55 5.50 -8.64
C GLU A 210 28.30 4.84 -10.00
N ALA A 211 27.74 5.59 -10.95
CA ALA A 211 27.52 5.16 -12.32
C ALA A 211 28.81 4.72 -13.01
N ALA A 212 29.90 5.45 -12.79
CA ALA A 212 31.23 5.10 -13.28
C ALA A 212 31.72 3.74 -12.73
N GLN A 213 31.53 3.50 -11.43
CA GLN A 213 31.89 2.24 -10.80
C GLN A 213 31.02 1.08 -11.31
N HIS A 214 29.71 1.31 -11.48
CA HIS A 214 28.78 0.34 -12.03
C HIS A 214 29.16 -0.09 -13.45
N LEU A 215 29.42 0.87 -14.34
CA LEU A 215 29.94 0.61 -15.69
C LEU A 215 31.24 -0.19 -15.65
N SER A 216 32.12 0.12 -14.70
CA SER A 216 33.38 -0.58 -14.54
C SER A 216 33.20 -2.04 -14.12
N ASN A 217 32.27 -2.30 -13.21
CA ASN A 217 31.93 -3.66 -12.77
C ASN A 217 31.30 -4.47 -13.90
N VAL A 218 30.42 -3.86 -14.70
CA VAL A 218 29.82 -4.51 -15.88
C VAL A 218 30.91 -4.95 -16.86
N MET A 219 31.79 -4.02 -17.27
CA MET A 219 32.85 -4.31 -18.23
C MET A 219 33.83 -5.38 -17.74
N ARG A 220 34.22 -5.34 -16.47
CA ARG A 220 35.09 -6.37 -15.87
C ARG A 220 34.42 -7.74 -15.88
N SER A 221 33.12 -7.80 -15.59
CA SER A 221 32.37 -9.06 -15.58
C SER A 221 32.24 -9.66 -16.98
N VAL A 222 32.05 -8.82 -18.01
CA VAL A 222 32.07 -9.23 -19.43
C VAL A 222 33.42 -9.86 -19.80
N GLU A 223 34.53 -9.25 -19.38
CA GLU A 223 35.88 -9.79 -19.62
C GLU A 223 36.10 -11.12 -18.88
N LEU A 224 35.62 -11.26 -17.65
CA LEU A 224 35.75 -12.49 -16.84
C LEU A 224 35.05 -13.70 -17.46
N VAL A 225 33.94 -13.49 -18.19
CA VAL A 225 33.25 -14.55 -18.94
C VAL A 225 33.82 -14.79 -20.33
N GLY A 226 34.93 -14.13 -20.67
CA GLY A 226 35.68 -14.37 -21.92
C GLY A 226 35.19 -13.58 -23.13
N ALA A 227 34.35 -12.57 -22.94
CA ALA A 227 33.93 -11.66 -24.00
C ALA A 227 34.72 -10.35 -23.98
N THR A 228 34.97 -9.76 -25.14
CA THR A 228 35.64 -8.45 -25.25
C THR A 228 34.62 -7.33 -25.00
N GLY A 229 34.85 -6.50 -23.99
CA GLY A 229 34.05 -5.30 -23.74
C GLY A 229 34.55 -4.09 -24.54
N LEU A 230 33.64 -3.38 -25.21
CA LEU A 230 33.87 -2.12 -25.90
C LEU A 230 32.92 -1.05 -25.36
N LEU A 231 33.37 0.20 -25.38
CA LEU A 231 32.54 1.38 -25.06
C LEU A 231 32.40 2.27 -26.30
N SER A 232 31.20 2.77 -26.56
CA SER A 232 30.96 3.78 -27.60
C SER A 232 30.18 4.98 -27.09
N GLY A 233 30.25 6.11 -27.81
CA GLY A 233 29.38 7.26 -27.55
C GLY A 233 29.69 8.04 -26.28
N ILE A 234 30.91 7.92 -25.73
CA ILE A 234 31.31 8.66 -24.52
C ILE A 234 31.42 10.15 -24.85
N ARG A 235 30.59 10.97 -24.20
CA ARG A 235 30.66 12.43 -24.30
C ARG A 235 31.90 13.00 -23.61
N PRO A 236 32.46 14.14 -24.04
CA PRO A 236 33.61 14.77 -23.39
C PRO A 236 33.43 15.03 -21.89
N SER A 237 32.22 15.42 -21.47
CA SER A 237 31.87 15.61 -20.05
C SER A 237 32.03 14.33 -19.25
N VAL A 238 31.49 13.21 -19.76
CA VAL A 238 31.57 11.88 -19.14
C VAL A 238 33.01 11.38 -19.10
N ALA A 239 33.77 11.55 -20.19
CA ALA A 239 35.17 11.16 -20.24
C ALA A 239 36.01 11.89 -19.19
N LYS A 240 35.79 13.20 -19.02
CA LYS A 240 36.46 14.00 -17.99
C LYS A 240 36.16 13.47 -16.59
N THR A 241 34.87 13.23 -16.29
CA THR A 241 34.48 12.70 -14.98
C THR A 241 35.05 11.31 -14.71
N MET A 242 35.10 10.41 -15.69
CA MET A 242 35.72 9.10 -15.53
C MET A 242 37.21 9.17 -15.19
N VAL A 243 37.93 10.14 -15.78
CA VAL A 243 39.35 10.40 -15.46
C VAL A 243 39.50 10.98 -14.06
N ASP A 244 38.68 11.98 -13.71
CA ASP A 244 38.72 12.62 -12.39
C ASP A 244 38.45 11.63 -11.24
N LEU A 245 37.62 10.62 -11.51
CA LEU A 245 37.27 9.55 -10.56
C LEU A 245 38.31 8.41 -10.51
N GLY A 246 39.36 8.46 -11.35
CA GLY A 246 40.41 7.44 -11.38
C GLY A 246 39.93 6.08 -11.89
N VAL A 247 38.87 6.04 -12.70
CA VAL A 247 38.37 4.78 -13.24
C VAL A 247 39.35 4.29 -14.30
N ASP A 248 39.98 3.14 -14.05
CA ASP A 248 40.92 2.56 -14.99
C ASP A 248 40.20 2.08 -16.26
N MET A 249 40.47 2.76 -17.37
CA MET A 249 39.98 2.45 -18.71
C MET A 249 41.09 1.87 -19.61
N GLN A 250 42.31 1.67 -19.12
CA GLN A 250 43.47 1.35 -19.97
C GLN A 250 43.35 0.02 -20.72
N SER A 251 42.55 -0.93 -20.21
CA SER A 251 42.28 -2.22 -20.87
C SER A 251 41.11 -2.17 -21.85
N ARG A 252 40.32 -1.09 -21.88
CA ARG A 252 39.02 -1.03 -22.57
C ARG A 252 39.11 -0.23 -23.85
N ARG A 253 38.61 -0.80 -24.95
CA ARG A 253 38.54 -0.09 -26.23
C ARG A 253 37.36 0.86 -26.24
N THR A 254 37.64 2.15 -26.35
CA THR A 254 36.64 3.21 -26.48
C THR A 254 36.57 3.69 -27.93
N TYR A 255 35.37 4.01 -28.39
CA TYR A 255 35.11 4.53 -29.73
C TYR A 255 34.15 5.72 -29.66
N PRO A 256 34.28 6.72 -30.53
CA PRO A 256 33.40 7.90 -30.50
C PRO A 256 31.95 7.55 -30.91
N THR A 257 31.74 6.50 -31.72
CA THR A 257 30.41 6.08 -32.17
C THR A 257 30.27 4.56 -32.18
N LEU A 258 29.03 4.07 -32.04
CA LEU A 258 28.70 2.65 -32.18
C LEU A 258 29.16 2.09 -33.54
N ALA A 259 29.02 2.88 -34.61
CA ALA A 259 29.44 2.48 -35.95
C ALA A 259 30.95 2.22 -36.03
N GLU A 260 31.77 3.03 -35.35
CA GLU A 260 33.23 2.81 -35.30
C GLU A 260 33.62 1.61 -34.44
N ALA A 261 32.94 1.42 -33.29
CA ALA A 261 33.13 0.23 -32.48
C ALA A 261 32.85 -1.05 -33.29
N LEU A 262 31.74 -1.07 -34.04
CA LEU A 262 31.40 -2.18 -34.93
C LEU A 262 32.45 -2.39 -36.03
N ARG A 263 32.88 -1.32 -36.71
CA ARG A 263 33.93 -1.41 -37.74
C ARG A 263 35.22 -2.01 -37.20
N SER A 264 35.59 -1.72 -35.95
CA SER A 264 36.81 -2.26 -35.33
C SER A 264 36.78 -3.80 -35.19
N LEU A 265 35.60 -4.37 -34.93
CA LEU A 265 35.41 -5.82 -34.79
C LEU A 265 35.43 -6.53 -36.15
N PHE A 266 34.88 -5.90 -37.18
CA PHE A 266 34.85 -6.47 -38.53
C PHE A 266 36.15 -6.27 -39.31
N GLY A 267 36.86 -5.16 -39.08
CA GLY A 267 38.14 -4.86 -39.74
C GLY A 267 39.30 -5.76 -39.32
N ALA A 268 39.27 -6.26 -38.07
CA ALA A 268 40.32 -7.12 -37.53
C ALA A 268 40.26 -8.59 -38.00
N ARG A 269 39.14 -9.03 -38.60
CA ARG A 269 38.88 -10.42 -39.01
C ARG A 269 39.36 -10.79 -40.42
N LYS A 270 40.02 -9.88 -41.15
CA LYS A 270 40.74 -10.19 -42.40
C LYS A 270 42.15 -10.72 -42.10
N ARG A 271 42.27 -11.96 -41.61
CA ARG A 271 43.48 -12.79 -41.71
C ARG A 271 43.09 -14.25 -41.80
#